data_AF-A0A1P8JRA1-F1
#
_entry.id   AF-A0A1P8JRA1-F1
#
_cell.length_a   1.000
_cell.length_b   1.000
_cell.length_c   1.000
_cell.angle_alpha   90.00
_cell.angle_beta   90.00
_cell.angle_gamma   90.00
#
_symmetry.space_group_name_H-M   'P 1'
#
loop_
_entity.id
_entity.type
_entity.pdbx_description
1 polymer ?
#
loop_
_entity_poly.entity_id
_entity_poly.type
_entity_poly.pdbx_seq_one_letter_code
_entity_poly.pdbx_strand_id
1 'polypeptide(L)' 'MDQLIALVARRAGLTPAQAHAAVLAVLDFLTAGLPSPVVGRIHELLRSTAPPVPGQNRRKDDPAP' A
#
# COMPACT_ATOMS: atom_id res chain seq x y z
N MET A 1 1.69 -0.56 4.47
CA MET A 1 0.46 0.22 4.22
C MET A 1 -0.80 -0.34 4.90
N ASP A 2 -1.00 -1.65 4.95
CA ASP A 2 -2.26 -2.27 5.41
C ASP A 2 -2.61 -1.99 6.87
N GLN A 3 -1.61 -1.90 7.75
CA GLN A 3 -1.85 -1.55 9.15
C GLN A 3 -2.37 -0.13 9.33
N LEU A 4 -1.89 0.83 8.51
CA LEU A 4 -2.39 2.21 8.54
C LEU A 4 -3.83 2.28 8.04
N ILE A 5 -4.15 1.57 6.97
CA ILE A 5 -5.52 1.48 6.43
C ILE A 5 -6.46 0.84 7.46
N ALA A 6 -6.04 -0.25 8.10
CA ALA A 6 -6.83 -0.93 9.13
C ALA A 6 -7.06 -0.04 10.37
N LEU A 7 -6.04 0.73 10.78
CA LEU A 7 -6.16 1.70 11.86
C LEU A 7 -7.17 2.81 11.51
N VAL A 8 -7.06 3.38 10.32
CA VAL A 8 -7.97 4.44 9.83
C VAL A 8 -9.39 3.91 9.70
N ALA A 9 -9.59 2.72 9.12
CA ALA A 9 -10.89 2.08 9.02
C ALA A 9 -11.56 1.94 10.39
N ARG A 10 -10.83 1.42 11.40
CA ARG A 10 -11.35 1.25 12.76
C ARG A 10 -11.65 2.57 13.46
N ARG A 11 -10.77 3.57 13.31
CA ARG A 11 -10.89 4.85 14.02
C ARG A 11 -11.95 5.76 13.43
N ALA A 12 -12.10 5.75 12.10
CA ALA A 12 -13.03 6.60 11.38
C ALA A 12 -14.35 5.91 11.02
N GLY A 13 -14.51 4.62 11.34
CA GLY A 13 -15.71 3.86 11.01
C GLY A 13 -15.90 3.66 9.50
N LEU A 14 -14.80 3.60 8.75
CA LEU A 14 -14.81 3.50 7.29
C LEU A 14 -14.71 2.05 6.82
N THR A 15 -15.26 1.76 5.66
CA THR A 15 -14.95 0.50 4.97
C THR A 15 -13.46 0.44 4.58
N PRO A 16 -12.88 -0.76 4.38
CA PRO A 16 -11.48 -0.87 3.97
C PRO A 16 -11.15 -0.09 2.69
N ALA A 17 -12.06 -0.08 1.72
CA ALA A 17 -11.90 0.65 0.47
C ALA A 17 -11.90 2.18 0.68
N GLN A 18 -12.80 2.70 1.53
CA GLN A 18 -12.84 4.12 1.89
C GLN A 18 -11.61 4.55 2.68
N ALA A 19 -11.16 3.72 3.64
CA ALA A 19 -9.95 3.98 4.40
C ALA A 19 -8.70 4.00 3.51
N HIS A 20 -8.62 3.10 2.53
CA HIS A 20 -7.55 3.11 1.53
C HIS A 20 -7.54 4.42 0.73
N ALA A 21 -8.70 4.84 0.20
CA ALA A 21 -8.81 6.10 -0.52
C ALA A 21 -8.45 7.32 0.34
N ALA A 22 -8.89 7.35 1.60
CA ALA A 22 -8.57 8.43 2.53
C ALA A 22 -7.07 8.53 2.80
N VAL A 23 -6.39 7.40 3.01
CA VAL A 23 -4.95 7.41 3.26
C VAL A 23 -4.19 7.86 2.01
N LEU A 24 -4.59 7.43 0.81
CA LEU A 24 -3.97 7.91 -0.43
C LEU A 24 -4.12 9.43 -0.59
N ALA A 25 -5.32 9.97 -0.38
CA ALA A 25 -5.56 11.41 -0.48
C ALA A 25 -4.69 12.24 0.48
N VAL A 26 -4.47 11.75 1.71
CA VAL A 26 -3.59 12.41 2.68
C VAL A 26 -2.13 12.34 2.21
N LEU A 27 -1.69 11.20 1.70
CA LEU A 27 -0.32 11.06 1.19
C LEU A 27 -0.08 11.96 -0.03
N ASP A 28 -1.04 12.03 -0.95
CA ASP A 28 -0.98 12.93 -2.11
C ASP A 28 -0.90 14.39 -1.66
N PHE A 29 -1.72 14.80 -0.69
CA PHE A 29 -1.67 16.16 -0.13
C PHE A 29 -0.30 16.47 0.51
N LEU A 30 0.23 15.55 1.31
CA LEU A 30 1.52 15.74 1.98
C LEU A 30 2.70 15.75 1.00
N THR A 31 2.59 15.03 -0.11
CA THR A 31 3.65 14.92 -1.12
C THR A 31 3.59 15.98 -2.20
N ALA A 32 2.45 16.67 -2.37
CA ALA A 32 2.26 17.71 -3.39
C ALA A 32 3.25 18.88 -3.30
N GLY A 33 3.78 19.17 -2.11
CA GLY A 33 4.77 20.24 -1.89
C GLY A 33 6.22 19.77 -1.87
N LEU A 34 6.49 18.48 -2.08
CA LEU A 34 7.82 17.90 -1.89
C LEU A 34 8.60 17.76 -3.21
N PRO A 35 9.94 17.89 -3.19
CA PRO A 35 10.77 17.56 -4.33
C PRO A 35 10.60 16.09 -4.74
N SER A 36 10.51 15.84 -6.04
CA SER A 36 10.27 14.50 -6.62
C SER A 36 11.14 13.35 -6.05
N PRO A 37 12.45 13.54 -5.75
CA PRO A 37 13.28 12.50 -5.12
C PRO A 37 12.81 12.07 -3.72
N VAL A 38 12.22 13.01 -2.96
CA VAL A 38 11.70 12.76 -1.61
C VAL A 38 10.41 11.95 -1.71
N VAL A 39 9.53 12.30 -2.66
CA VAL A 39 8.28 11.58 -2.93
C VAL A 39 8.56 10.12 -3.32
N GLY A 40 9.52 9.88 -4.20
CA GLY A 40 9.94 8.54 -4.59
C GLY A 40 10.36 7.67 -3.40
N ARG A 41 11.14 8.22 -2.47
CA ARG A 41 11.59 7.49 -1.27
C ARG A 41 10.46 7.21 -0.28
N ILE A 42 9.50 8.11 -0.15
CA ILE A 42 8.28 7.88 0.65
C ILE A 42 7.48 6.72 0.06
N HIS A 43 7.27 6.70 -1.26
CA HIS A 43 6.57 5.59 -1.92
C HIS A 43 7.26 4.24 -1.73
N GLU A 44 8.60 4.19 -1.79
CA GLU A 44 9.35 2.96 -1.55
C GLU A 44 9.18 2.44 -0.11
N LEU A 45 9.30 3.31 0.90
CA LEU A 45 9.10 2.94 2.31
C LEU A 45 7.68 2.42 2.58
N LEU A 46 6.68 3.03 1.94
CA LEU A 46 5.28 2.62 2.05
C LEU A 46 5.00 1.28 1.34
N ARG A 47 5.74 0.98 0.26
CA ARG A 47 5.65 -0.29 -0.48
C ARG A 47 6.36 -1.43 0.25
N SER A 48 7.53 -1.18 0.86
CA SER A 48 8.27 -2.19 1.63
C SER A 48 7.56 -2.62 2.92
N THR A 49 6.59 -1.84 3.40
CA THR A 49 5.72 -2.18 4.53
C THR A 49 4.41 -2.87 4.12
N ALA A 50 4.22 -3.18 2.83
CA ALA A 50 3.18 -4.11 2.40
C ALA A 50 3.69 -5.55 2.63
N PRO A 51 2.94 -6.41 3.32
CA PRO A 51 3.34 -7.80 3.47
C PRO A 51 3.44 -8.46 2.09
N PRO A 52 4.41 -9.36 1.85
CA PRO A 52 4.47 -10.10 0.60
C PRO A 52 3.17 -10.87 0.43
N VAL A 53 2.46 -10.62 -0.68
CA VAL A 53 1.25 -11.34 -1.02
C VAL A 53 1.61 -12.82 -1.20
N PRO A 54 1.14 -13.75 -0.35
CA PRO A 54 1.47 -15.17 -0.49
C PRO A 54 0.68 -15.71 -1.68
N GLY A 55 1.34 -15.99 -2.81
CA GLY A 55 0.66 -16.63 -3.94
C GLY A 55 1.33 -16.58 -5.31
N GLN A 56 2.40 -15.80 -5.52
CA GLN A 56 2.99 -15.65 -6.86
C GLN A 56 4.01 -16.73 -7.29
N ASN A 57 4.20 -17.82 -6.51
CA ASN A 57 5.24 -18.80 -6.81
C ASN A 57 4.74 -20.21 -7.22
N ARG A 58 3.51 -20.35 -7.74
CA ARG A 58 2.95 -21.65 -8.16
C ARG A 58 2.50 -21.70 -9.60
N ARG A 59 3.32 -21.30 -10.58
CA ARG A 59 3.16 -21.68 -12.00
C ARG A 59 4.49 -21.56 -12.75
N LYS A 60 5.40 -22.54 -12.62
CA LYS A 60 6.37 -22.79 -13.71
C LYS A 60 7.08 -24.15 -13.70
N ASP A 61 6.92 -24.98 -12.68
CA ASP A 61 7.45 -26.35 -12.67
C ASP A 61 6.33 -27.38 -12.79
N ASP A 62 5.69 -27.40 -13.95
CA ASP A 62 5.04 -28.62 -14.45
C ASP A 62 5.26 -28.68 -15.97
N PRO A 63 6.15 -29.57 -16.40
CA PRO A 63 5.82 -30.37 -17.56
C PRO A 63 5.87 -31.86 -17.21
N ALA A 64 4.67 -32.46 -17.12
CA ALA A 64 4.37 -33.82 -17.56
C ALA A 64 4.91 -34.11 -18.98
N PRO A 65 5.06 -35.38 -19.44
CA PRO A 65 4.45 -36.60 -18.94
C PRO A 65 5.40 -37.66 -18.35
#